data_AF-A0A837KI26-F1
#
_entry.id   AF-A0A837KI26-F1
#
_cell.length_a   1.000
_cell.length_b   1.000
_cell.length_c   1.000
_cell.angle_alpha   90.00
_cell.angle_beta   90.00
_cell.angle_gamma   90.00
#
_symmetry.space_group_name_H-M   'P 1'
#
loop_
_entity.id
_entity.type
_entity.pdbx_description
1 polymer ?
#
loop_
_entity_poly.entity_id
_entity_poly.type
_entity_poly.pdbx_seq_one_letter_code
_entity_poly.pdbx_strand_id
1 'polypeptide(L)'
;MIIELTKHELERCIEFSYKCAKNQQEIEFGQSDTIPRSHIEIGRDNLIGKIAEVAFSKMMDKYFGIMIALDFEYYPRGVWDKQDAIINGWRIDVKGTRQGGRWMLIEWSKLNFRQKEGILSHLYIMSSVNWDRVKDFPTGKVDIVGWASLNRLVHCVNNTLVLRKGSCIPKTNTRLQADNFGIHFDNLEHDWNKVIQWITNNPAFDTSGYPNPYNVF
;
A
#
# COMPACT_ATOMS: atom_id res chain seq x y z
N MET A 1 1.79 -15.46 -1.70
CA MET A 1 3.17 -15.99 -1.87
C MET A 1 4.01 -15.53 -0.69
N ILE A 2 4.71 -16.43 0.03
CA ILE A 2 5.49 -16.03 1.22
C ILE A 2 6.92 -15.61 0.84
N ILE A 3 7.31 -14.41 1.29
CA ILE A 3 8.66 -13.86 1.23
C ILE A 3 9.18 -13.68 2.65
N GLU A 4 10.44 -14.02 2.88
CA GLU A 4 11.11 -13.85 4.17
C GLU A 4 12.20 -12.79 4.05
N LEU A 5 12.12 -11.78 4.91
CA LEU A 5 13.17 -10.78 5.07
C LEU A 5 14.29 -11.37 5.92
N THR A 6 15.52 -11.06 5.56
CA THR A 6 16.67 -11.30 6.43
C THR A 6 16.59 -10.41 7.67
N LYS A 7 17.32 -10.80 8.72
CA LYS A 7 17.44 -10.00 9.94
C LYS A 7 17.91 -8.57 9.65
N HIS A 8 18.91 -8.42 8.78
CA HIS A 8 19.45 -7.11 8.41
C HIS A 8 18.43 -6.23 7.69
N GLU A 9 17.67 -6.79 6.74
CA GLU A 9 16.59 -6.06 6.06
C GLU A 9 15.51 -5.60 7.04
N LEU A 10 15.13 -6.46 7.99
CA LEU A 10 14.14 -6.13 9.00
C LEU A 10 14.63 -5.02 9.94
N GLU A 11 15.88 -5.08 10.39
CA GLU A 11 16.50 -4.03 11.22
C GLU A 11 16.52 -2.68 10.50
N ARG A 12 16.85 -2.66 9.21
CA ARG A 12 16.80 -1.44 8.40
C ARG A 12 15.39 -0.88 8.28
N CYS A 13 14.37 -1.73 8.09
CA CYS A 13 12.97 -1.30 8.07
C CYS A 13 12.56 -0.65 9.39
N ILE A 14 12.95 -1.25 10.52
CA ILE A 14 12.66 -0.75 11.87
C ILE A 14 13.29 0.62 12.07
N GLU A 15 14.59 0.73 11.80
CA GLU A 15 15.32 1.99 11.94
C GLU A 15 14.66 3.12 11.13
N PHE A 16 14.40 2.85 9.86
CA PHE A 16 13.78 3.80 8.95
C PHE A 16 12.42 4.28 9.46
N SER A 17 11.55 3.33 9.79
CA SER A 17 10.14 3.60 10.07
C SER A 17 9.94 4.44 11.32
N TYR A 18 10.70 4.15 12.39
CA TYR A 18 10.64 4.92 13.63
C TYR A 18 11.38 6.25 13.58
N LYS A 19 12.39 6.39 12.71
CA LYS A 19 12.98 7.71 12.43
C LYS A 19 12.03 8.61 11.65
N CYS A 20 11.39 8.09 10.59
CA CYS A 20 10.40 8.84 9.79
C CYS A 20 9.19 9.27 10.64
N ALA A 21 8.73 8.42 11.56
CA ALA A 21 7.58 8.71 12.42
C ALA A 21 7.74 9.98 13.29
N LYS A 22 8.97 10.41 13.58
CA LYS A 22 9.25 11.63 14.35
C LYS A 22 8.96 12.91 13.55
N ASN A 23 9.03 12.84 12.23
CA ASN A 23 8.89 14.00 11.34
C ASN A 23 7.48 14.12 10.73
N GLN A 24 6.69 13.04 10.78
CA GLN A 24 5.34 12.97 10.23
C GLN A 24 4.30 13.65 11.12
N GLN A 25 3.19 14.02 10.51
CA GLN A 25 2.03 14.58 11.20
C GLN A 25 1.22 13.49 11.92
N GLU A 26 0.63 13.85 13.06
CA GLU A 26 -0.12 12.91 13.90
C GLU A 26 -1.47 12.51 13.29
N ILE A 27 -2.06 13.40 12.50
CA ILE A 27 -3.33 13.21 11.80
C ILE A 27 -3.08 12.65 10.39
N GLU A 28 -3.87 11.67 9.96
CA GLU A 28 -3.75 11.08 8.63
C GLU A 28 -3.97 12.10 7.51
N PHE A 29 -3.32 11.84 6.36
CA PHE A 29 -3.41 12.72 5.20
C PHE A 29 -4.85 12.92 4.73
N GLY A 30 -5.26 14.18 4.60
CA GLY A 30 -6.61 14.54 4.16
C GLY A 30 -7.70 14.33 5.20
N GLN A 31 -7.35 14.06 6.47
CA GLN A 31 -8.29 14.02 7.60
C GLN A 31 -8.09 15.25 8.51
N SER A 32 -9.16 15.71 9.17
CA SER A 32 -9.12 16.88 10.08
C SER A 32 -9.80 16.63 11.44
N ASP A 33 -10.45 15.50 11.60
CA ASP A 33 -11.38 15.13 12.68
C ASP A 33 -11.05 13.75 13.31
N THR A 34 -9.92 13.14 12.91
CA THR A 34 -9.47 11.85 13.46
C THR A 34 -8.61 12.06 14.70
N ILE A 35 -8.65 11.09 15.62
CA ILE A 35 -7.80 11.09 16.81
C ILE A 35 -6.31 11.11 16.36
N PRO A 36 -5.48 12.03 16.89
CA PRO A 36 -4.05 12.05 16.62
C PRO A 36 -3.40 10.70 16.97
N ARG A 37 -2.58 10.17 16.05
CA ARG A 37 -1.83 8.93 16.28
C ARG A 37 -0.55 9.22 17.04
N SER A 38 -0.19 8.32 17.94
CA SER A 38 1.10 8.36 18.61
C SER A 38 2.26 8.08 17.63
N HIS A 39 3.45 8.60 17.92
CA HIS A 39 4.66 8.27 17.14
C HIS A 39 4.94 6.76 17.06
N ILE A 40 4.52 5.98 18.07
CA ILE A 40 4.65 4.52 18.07
C ILE A 40 3.72 3.88 17.04
N GLU A 41 2.47 4.35 16.94
CA GLU A 41 1.51 3.88 15.94
C GLU A 41 1.97 4.25 14.53
N ILE A 42 2.39 5.51 14.33
CA ILE A 42 2.93 5.97 13.05
C ILE A 42 4.16 5.15 12.64
N GLY A 43 5.07 4.91 13.58
CA GLY A 43 6.25 4.06 13.35
C GLY A 43 5.87 2.63 12.98
N ARG A 44 4.84 2.07 13.61
CA ARG A 44 4.33 0.73 13.28
C ARG A 44 3.72 0.69 11.89
N ASP A 45 2.91 1.67 11.51
CA ASP A 45 2.28 1.77 10.19
C ASP A 45 3.33 1.90 9.08
N ASN A 46 4.32 2.78 9.29
CA ASN A 46 5.47 2.91 8.39
C ASN A 46 6.25 1.59 8.27
N LEU A 47 6.44 0.88 9.39
CA LEU A 47 7.16 -0.40 9.42
C LEU A 47 6.45 -1.49 8.62
N ILE A 48 5.13 -1.57 8.73
CA ILE A 48 4.32 -2.51 7.95
C ILE A 48 4.46 -2.21 6.45
N GLY A 49 4.37 -0.94 6.05
CA GLY A 49 4.56 -0.50 4.67
C GLY A 49 5.94 -0.85 4.15
N LYS A 50 6.99 -0.49 4.89
CA LYS A 50 8.37 -0.70 4.46
C LYS A 50 8.75 -2.18 4.34
N ILE A 51 8.26 -3.02 5.24
CA ILE A 51 8.43 -4.47 5.15
C ILE A 51 7.75 -5.02 3.89
N ALA A 52 6.56 -4.51 3.54
CA ALA A 52 5.84 -4.92 2.33
C ALA A 52 6.59 -4.51 1.05
N GLU A 53 7.14 -3.29 0.99
CA GLU A 53 7.98 -2.84 -0.13
C GLU A 53 9.22 -3.71 -0.31
N VAL A 54 9.95 -4.00 0.78
CA VAL A 54 11.13 -4.88 0.73
C VAL A 54 10.75 -6.28 0.27
N ALA A 55 9.65 -6.83 0.79
CA ALA A 55 9.17 -8.15 0.36
C ALA A 55 8.80 -8.17 -1.14
N PHE A 56 8.16 -7.11 -1.64
CA PHE A 56 7.86 -6.97 -3.06
C PHE A 56 9.13 -6.86 -3.91
N SER A 57 10.09 -6.02 -3.54
CA SER A 57 11.38 -5.91 -4.25
C SER A 57 12.11 -7.25 -4.31
N LYS A 58 12.15 -8.00 -3.20
CA LYS A 58 12.73 -9.36 -3.16
C LYS A 58 11.99 -10.34 -4.06
N MET A 59 10.65 -10.28 -4.10
CA MET A 59 9.85 -11.11 -5.02
C MET A 59 10.21 -10.81 -6.48
N MET A 60 10.31 -9.53 -6.83
CA MET A 60 10.64 -9.06 -8.17
C MET A 60 12.03 -9.53 -8.62
N ASP A 61 13.03 -9.38 -7.77
CA ASP A 61 14.40 -9.81 -8.06
C ASP A 61 14.47 -11.35 -8.18
N LYS A 62 13.99 -12.07 -7.17
CA LYS A 62 14.12 -13.52 -7.07
C LYS A 62 13.38 -14.30 -8.17
N TYR A 63 12.18 -13.87 -8.54
CA TYR A 63 11.31 -14.65 -9.43
C TYR A 63 11.20 -14.07 -10.84
N PHE A 64 11.54 -12.78 -11.02
CA PHE A 64 11.39 -12.11 -12.30
C PHE A 64 12.70 -11.47 -12.80
N GLY A 65 13.77 -11.47 -12.00
CA GLY A 65 15.05 -10.84 -12.36
C GLY A 65 14.95 -9.32 -12.49
N ILE A 66 13.97 -8.70 -11.82
CA ILE A 66 13.72 -7.25 -11.88
C ILE A 66 14.15 -6.63 -10.54
N MET A 67 15.23 -5.86 -10.57
CA MET A 67 15.69 -5.14 -9.39
C MET A 67 14.86 -3.87 -9.18
N ILE A 68 14.13 -3.81 -8.06
CA ILE A 68 13.40 -2.61 -7.63
C ILE A 68 14.23 -1.90 -6.57
N ALA A 69 14.66 -0.67 -6.88
CA ALA A 69 15.35 0.19 -5.93
C ALA A 69 14.45 0.51 -4.73
N LEU A 70 14.97 0.34 -3.52
CA LEU A 70 14.28 0.69 -2.28
C LEU A 70 14.85 1.99 -1.74
N ASP A 71 13.98 2.94 -1.45
CA ASP A 71 14.35 4.21 -0.84
C ASP A 71 14.38 4.09 0.69
N PHE A 72 15.48 4.44 1.35
CA PHE A 72 15.57 4.50 2.81
C PHE A 72 15.94 5.91 3.30
N GLU A 73 15.68 6.94 2.48
CA GLU A 73 15.98 8.33 2.78
C GLU A 73 14.98 8.97 3.76
N TYR A 74 15.49 9.87 4.59
CA TYR A 74 14.69 10.61 5.57
C TYR A 74 14.26 11.95 5.00
N TYR A 75 12.99 12.05 4.62
CA TYR A 75 12.46 13.29 4.10
C TYR A 75 12.09 14.30 5.21
N PRO A 76 12.36 15.60 4.99
CA PRO A 76 11.78 16.67 5.80
C PRO A 76 10.25 16.66 5.76
N ARG A 77 9.62 17.26 6.76
CA ARG A 77 8.16 17.41 6.79
C ARG A 77 7.67 18.15 5.54
N GLY A 78 6.63 17.62 4.89
CA GLY A 78 6.07 18.19 3.66
C GLY A 78 6.70 17.65 2.38
N VAL A 79 7.71 16.78 2.49
CA VAL A 79 8.28 16.04 1.36
C VAL A 79 7.91 14.57 1.50
N TRP A 80 7.47 13.97 0.40
CA TRP A 80 7.00 12.59 0.33
C TRP A 80 7.67 11.88 -0.84
N ASP A 81 7.94 10.59 -0.64
CA ASP A 81 8.29 9.70 -1.75
C ASP A 81 7.13 9.67 -2.76
N LYS A 82 7.49 9.64 -4.03
CA LYS A 82 6.55 9.76 -5.14
C LYS A 82 5.94 8.39 -5.48
N GLN A 83 6.70 7.30 -5.43
CA GLN A 83 6.26 5.95 -5.82
C GLN A 83 7.11 4.85 -5.19
N ASP A 84 6.46 3.75 -4.81
CA ASP A 84 7.16 2.59 -4.22
C ASP A 84 7.95 1.80 -5.28
N ALA A 85 7.43 1.72 -6.52
CA ALA A 85 8.14 1.11 -7.65
C ALA A 85 7.67 1.64 -9.00
N ILE A 86 8.56 1.61 -9.99
CA ILE A 86 8.27 1.93 -11.39
C ILE A 86 8.90 0.86 -12.30
N ILE A 87 8.09 0.24 -13.16
CA ILE A 87 8.55 -0.75 -14.15
C ILE A 87 8.01 -0.34 -15.52
N ASN A 88 8.87 0.00 -16.49
CA ASN A 88 8.44 0.39 -17.85
C ASN A 88 7.34 1.48 -17.85
N GLY A 89 7.49 2.50 -16.99
CA GLY A 89 6.51 3.57 -16.78
C GLY A 89 5.32 3.21 -15.88
N TRP A 90 5.12 1.93 -15.55
CA TRP A 90 4.08 1.48 -14.63
C TRP A 90 4.46 1.82 -13.20
N ARG A 91 3.84 2.87 -12.68
CA ARG A 91 3.84 3.23 -11.25
C ARG A 91 3.07 2.22 -10.42
N ILE A 92 3.69 1.68 -9.38
CA ILE A 92 3.15 0.63 -8.51
C ILE A 92 3.12 1.15 -7.07
N ASP A 93 2.02 0.89 -6.39
CA ASP A 93 1.81 1.20 -4.97
C ASP A 93 1.75 -0.11 -4.17
N VAL A 94 2.60 -0.25 -3.17
CA VAL A 94 2.73 -1.43 -2.33
C VAL A 94 2.09 -1.16 -0.97
N LYS A 95 1.07 -1.95 -0.65
CA LYS A 95 0.30 -1.85 0.58
C LYS A 95 0.63 -3.01 1.50
N GLY A 96 0.77 -2.71 2.79
CA GLY A 96 0.93 -3.69 3.84
C GLY A 96 -0.19 -3.62 4.86
N THR A 97 -0.58 -4.76 5.43
CA THR A 97 -1.33 -4.83 6.68
C THR A 97 -0.72 -5.87 7.61
N ARG A 98 -0.98 -5.77 8.91
CA ARG A 98 -0.58 -6.84 9.85
C ARG A 98 -1.46 -8.07 9.62
N GLN A 99 -0.88 -9.26 9.82
CA GLN A 99 -1.59 -10.53 9.69
C GLN A 99 -2.92 -10.55 10.45
N GLY A 100 -3.99 -10.94 9.75
CA GLY A 100 -5.36 -10.88 10.24
C GLY A 100 -6.23 -9.84 9.51
N GLY A 101 -5.61 -8.83 8.88
CA GLY A 101 -6.29 -8.02 7.87
C GLY A 101 -6.77 -8.87 6.70
N ARG A 102 -7.91 -8.50 6.10
CA ARG A 102 -8.56 -9.23 4.99
C ARG A 102 -9.00 -8.33 3.83
N TRP A 103 -8.67 -7.05 3.90
CA TRP A 103 -9.12 -6.04 2.97
C TRP A 103 -7.94 -5.18 2.52
N MET A 104 -7.83 -4.98 1.22
CA MET A 104 -7.01 -3.91 0.65
C MET A 104 -7.86 -2.65 0.62
N LEU A 105 -7.40 -1.60 1.29
CA LEU A 105 -8.09 -0.32 1.39
C LEU A 105 -7.28 0.75 0.66
N ILE A 106 -7.91 1.42 -0.31
CA ILE A 106 -7.32 2.51 -1.06
C ILE A 106 -8.14 3.79 -0.80
N GLU A 107 -7.54 4.70 -0.03
CA GLU A 107 -8.16 5.96 0.36
C GLU A 107 -8.39 6.90 -0.82
N TRP A 108 -9.58 7.47 -0.90
CA TRP A 108 -9.97 8.39 -1.95
C TRP A 108 -9.17 9.69 -1.92
N SER A 109 -8.80 10.19 -0.74
CA SER A 109 -7.97 11.39 -0.58
C SER A 109 -6.60 11.21 -1.24
N LYS A 110 -5.98 10.02 -1.09
CA LYS A 110 -4.70 9.66 -1.70
C LYS A 110 -4.81 9.53 -3.22
N LEU A 111 -5.88 8.90 -3.72
CA LEU A 111 -6.14 8.81 -5.16
C LEU A 111 -6.29 10.20 -5.79
N ASN A 112 -7.13 11.05 -5.19
CA ASN A 112 -7.37 12.42 -5.65
C ASN A 112 -6.09 13.27 -5.63
N PHE A 113 -5.28 13.16 -4.58
CA PHE A 113 -3.99 13.84 -4.50
C PHE A 113 -3.03 13.38 -5.62
N ARG A 114 -2.79 12.07 -5.75
CA ARG A 114 -1.88 11.53 -6.77
C ARG A 114 -2.35 11.82 -8.19
N GLN A 115 -3.67 11.87 -8.43
CA GLN A 115 -4.23 12.27 -9.70
C GLN A 115 -3.88 13.74 -10.04
N LYS A 116 -4.06 14.66 -9.10
CA LYS A 116 -3.72 16.09 -9.29
C LYS A 116 -2.24 16.31 -9.57
N GLU A 117 -1.39 15.50 -8.94
CA GLU A 117 0.07 15.54 -9.12
C GLU A 117 0.55 14.78 -10.38
N GLY A 118 -0.35 14.16 -11.16
CA GLY A 118 0.03 13.39 -12.35
C GLY A 118 0.83 12.11 -12.05
N ILE A 119 0.73 11.59 -10.83
CA ILE A 119 1.50 10.43 -10.33
C ILE A 119 0.58 9.31 -9.82
N LEU A 120 -0.62 9.17 -10.40
CA LEU A 120 -1.54 8.10 -9.99
C LEU A 120 -0.96 6.72 -10.31
N SER A 121 -1.01 5.79 -9.36
CA SER A 121 -0.45 4.45 -9.54
C SER A 121 -1.36 3.60 -10.43
N HIS A 122 -0.77 2.73 -11.26
CA HIS A 122 -1.50 1.87 -12.19
C HIS A 122 -1.86 0.53 -11.55
N LEU A 123 -1.03 0.09 -10.61
CA LEU A 123 -1.09 -1.22 -9.96
C LEU A 123 -0.92 -1.06 -8.46
N TYR A 124 -1.74 -1.80 -7.70
CA TYR A 124 -1.74 -1.81 -6.25
C TYR A 124 -1.46 -3.24 -5.79
N ILE A 125 -0.36 -3.42 -5.06
CA ILE A 125 0.08 -4.70 -4.50
C ILE A 125 -0.34 -4.76 -3.04
N MET A 126 -0.89 -5.88 -2.61
CA MET A 126 -1.28 -6.08 -1.22
C MET A 126 -0.44 -7.17 -0.55
N SER A 127 0.04 -6.86 0.65
CA SER A 127 0.87 -7.73 1.47
C SER A 127 0.31 -7.87 2.89
N SER A 128 0.38 -9.07 3.45
CA SER A 128 0.07 -9.38 4.85
C SER A 128 1.36 -9.69 5.59
N VAL A 129 1.79 -8.77 6.46
CA VAL A 129 3.01 -8.89 7.26
C VAL A 129 2.72 -9.70 8.52
N ASN A 130 3.40 -10.83 8.69
CA ASN A 130 3.26 -11.68 9.87
C ASN A 130 3.88 -10.99 11.11
N TRP A 131 3.11 -10.98 12.19
CA TRP A 131 3.34 -10.12 13.35
C TRP A 131 3.13 -10.88 14.65
N ASP A 132 4.13 -10.87 15.53
CA ASP A 132 3.99 -11.35 16.90
C ASP A 132 3.15 -10.32 17.67
N ARG A 133 1.89 -10.69 17.97
CA ARG A 133 0.93 -9.83 18.68
C ARG A 133 1.28 -9.62 20.15
N VAL A 134 1.98 -10.58 20.76
CA VAL A 134 2.34 -10.51 22.18
C VAL A 134 3.51 -9.56 22.37
N LYS A 135 4.52 -9.65 21.48
CA LYS A 135 5.70 -8.77 21.51
C LYS A 135 5.49 -7.46 20.76
N ASP A 136 4.38 -7.33 20.04
CA ASP A 136 4.10 -6.28 19.07
C ASP A 136 5.28 -6.03 18.09
N PHE A 137 5.75 -7.11 17.47
CA PHE A 137 6.96 -7.07 16.63
C PHE A 137 6.80 -7.88 15.33
N PRO A 138 7.32 -7.43 14.18
CA PRO A 138 7.26 -8.20 12.94
C PRO A 138 8.10 -9.47 13.00
N THR A 139 7.62 -10.54 12.37
CA THR A 139 8.35 -11.82 12.31
C THR A 139 9.35 -11.89 11.15
N GLY A 140 9.31 -10.92 10.21
CA GLY A 140 10.08 -10.94 8.96
C GLY A 140 9.43 -11.73 7.82
N LYS A 141 8.33 -12.45 8.06
CA LYS A 141 7.58 -13.18 7.02
C LYS A 141 6.45 -12.32 6.47
N VAL A 142 6.32 -12.29 5.15
CA VAL A 142 5.32 -11.50 4.44
C VAL A 142 4.62 -12.37 3.42
N ASP A 143 3.30 -12.39 3.44
CA ASP A 143 2.52 -12.99 2.36
C ASP A 143 2.13 -11.90 1.35
N ILE A 144 2.67 -11.95 0.14
CA ILE A 144 2.20 -11.13 -0.98
C ILE A 144 0.87 -11.74 -1.43
N VAL A 145 -0.20 -11.07 -1.02
CA VAL A 145 -1.58 -11.58 -1.07
C VAL A 145 -2.12 -11.54 -2.49
N GLY A 146 -1.91 -10.44 -3.20
CA GLY A 146 -2.49 -10.25 -4.53
C GLY A 146 -2.34 -8.81 -5.02
N TRP A 147 -2.94 -8.52 -6.15
CA TRP A 147 -2.90 -7.19 -6.76
C TRP A 147 -4.25 -6.77 -7.34
N ALA A 148 -4.38 -5.46 -7.57
CA ALA A 148 -5.46 -4.89 -8.37
C ALA A 148 -4.92 -3.75 -9.25
N SER A 149 -5.41 -3.66 -10.49
CA SER A 149 -5.15 -2.50 -11.35
C SER A 149 -6.01 -1.31 -10.94
N LEU A 150 -5.57 -0.09 -11.26
CA LEU A 150 -6.34 1.15 -11.08
C LEU A 150 -7.77 1.07 -11.64
N ASN A 151 -7.96 0.40 -12.78
CA ASN A 151 -9.26 0.20 -13.41
C ASN A 151 -10.29 -0.55 -12.54
N ARG A 152 -9.82 -1.24 -11.48
CA ARG A 152 -10.72 -1.89 -10.50
C ARG A 152 -11.18 -0.95 -9.41
N LEU A 153 -10.51 0.17 -9.20
CA LEU A 153 -10.79 1.15 -8.16
C LEU A 153 -11.77 2.20 -8.69
N VAL A 154 -12.92 1.78 -9.18
CA VAL A 154 -13.98 2.70 -9.61
C VAL A 154 -15.32 2.20 -9.07
N HIS A 155 -16.33 3.07 -9.09
CA HIS A 155 -17.68 2.72 -8.67
C HIS A 155 -18.26 1.58 -9.52
N CYS A 156 -19.13 0.76 -8.91
CA CYS A 156 -19.88 -0.30 -9.59
C CYS A 156 -19.03 -1.41 -10.25
N VAL A 157 -17.73 -1.51 -9.96
CA VAL A 157 -16.93 -2.67 -10.37
C VAL A 157 -17.17 -3.84 -9.42
N ASN A 158 -17.40 -5.01 -10.01
CA ASN A 158 -17.61 -6.24 -9.24
C ASN A 158 -16.44 -6.49 -8.28
N ASN A 159 -16.78 -6.90 -7.05
CA ASN A 159 -15.82 -7.17 -5.97
C ASN A 159 -14.98 -5.97 -5.48
N THR A 160 -15.26 -4.75 -5.92
CA THR A 160 -14.75 -3.52 -5.33
C THR A 160 -15.89 -2.80 -4.59
N LEU A 161 -15.71 -2.58 -3.29
CA LEU A 161 -16.70 -1.89 -2.46
C LEU A 161 -16.32 -0.43 -2.27
N VAL A 162 -17.32 0.44 -2.25
CA VAL A 162 -17.19 1.78 -1.70
C VAL A 162 -17.46 1.70 -0.21
N LEU A 163 -16.43 1.98 0.59
CA LEU A 163 -16.52 1.96 2.04
C LEU A 163 -16.35 3.38 2.56
N ARG A 164 -17.42 3.94 3.10
CA ARG A 164 -17.45 5.34 3.55
C ARG A 164 -16.81 5.51 4.91
N LYS A 165 -16.21 6.67 5.14
CA LYS A 165 -15.74 7.10 6.45
C LYS A 165 -16.83 6.90 7.51
N GLY A 166 -16.42 6.44 8.69
CA GLY A 166 -17.31 6.16 9.82
C GLY A 166 -18.02 4.81 9.76
N SER A 167 -18.13 4.18 8.58
CA SER A 167 -18.63 2.81 8.44
C SER A 167 -17.60 1.79 8.93
N CYS A 168 -18.05 0.57 9.27
CA CYS A 168 -17.15 -0.52 9.61
C CYS A 168 -16.64 -1.22 8.36
N ILE A 169 -15.38 -1.65 8.38
CA ILE A 169 -14.88 -2.63 7.41
C ILE A 169 -15.79 -3.87 7.49
N PRO A 170 -16.23 -4.45 6.34
CA PRO A 170 -17.19 -5.54 6.37
C PRO A 170 -16.72 -6.72 7.22
N LYS A 171 -17.64 -7.24 8.05
CA LYS A 171 -17.40 -8.34 9.01
C LYS A 171 -16.37 -8.02 10.10
N THR A 172 -16.11 -6.74 10.38
CA THR A 172 -15.30 -6.31 11.52
C THR A 172 -15.99 -5.17 12.29
N ASN A 173 -15.45 -4.84 13.46
CA ASN A 173 -15.87 -3.66 14.24
C ASN A 173 -14.93 -2.45 14.01
N THR A 174 -14.01 -2.56 13.05
CA THR A 174 -13.04 -1.49 12.77
C THR A 174 -13.70 -0.42 11.92
N ARG A 175 -13.87 0.77 12.50
CA ARG A 175 -14.40 1.95 11.79
C ARG A 175 -13.34 2.55 10.87
N LEU A 176 -13.77 2.97 9.69
CA LEU A 176 -12.92 3.65 8.71
C LEU A 176 -12.75 5.12 9.07
N GLN A 177 -11.52 5.61 8.95
CA GLN A 177 -11.17 7.01 9.14
C GLN A 177 -11.26 7.84 7.86
N ALA A 178 -11.42 7.20 6.70
CA ALA A 178 -11.51 7.84 5.39
C ALA A 178 -12.50 7.10 4.47
N ASP A 179 -12.90 7.75 3.38
CA ASP A 179 -13.54 7.07 2.26
C ASP A 179 -12.53 6.21 1.51
N ASN A 180 -12.91 4.97 1.22
CA ASN A 180 -12.04 3.97 0.63
C ASN A 180 -12.74 3.21 -0.49
N PHE A 181 -11.95 2.80 -1.49
CA PHE A 181 -12.25 1.55 -2.19
C PHE A 181 -11.70 0.39 -1.36
N GLY A 182 -12.54 -0.63 -1.15
CA GLY A 182 -12.19 -1.84 -0.43
C GLY A 182 -12.31 -3.08 -1.32
N ILE A 183 -11.24 -3.87 -1.40
CA ILE A 183 -11.25 -5.16 -2.08
C ILE A 183 -10.88 -6.24 -1.07
N HIS A 184 -11.74 -7.25 -0.91
CA HIS A 184 -11.44 -8.40 -0.06
C HIS A 184 -10.28 -9.19 -0.67
N PHE A 185 -9.42 -9.77 0.16
CA PHE A 185 -8.23 -10.49 -0.30
C PHE A 185 -8.54 -11.62 -1.29
N ASP A 186 -9.61 -12.38 -1.05
CA ASP A 186 -10.07 -13.47 -1.95
C ASP A 186 -10.46 -12.98 -3.35
N ASN A 187 -10.67 -11.67 -3.52
CA ASN A 187 -11.04 -11.06 -4.80
C ASN A 187 -9.86 -10.35 -5.48
N LEU A 188 -8.64 -10.40 -4.92
CA LEU A 188 -7.45 -9.87 -5.56
C LEU A 188 -6.96 -10.82 -6.64
N GLU A 189 -6.27 -10.28 -7.65
CA GLU A 189 -5.62 -11.09 -8.67
C GLU A 189 -4.35 -11.73 -8.11
N HIS A 190 -4.03 -12.94 -8.57
CA HIS A 190 -2.89 -13.73 -8.05
C HIS A 190 -1.94 -14.22 -9.15
N ASP A 191 -2.28 -14.02 -10.43
CA ASP A 191 -1.42 -14.41 -11.54
C ASP A 191 -0.29 -13.38 -11.73
N TRP A 192 0.78 -13.58 -10.95
CA TRP A 192 1.96 -12.73 -10.96
C TRP A 192 2.73 -12.81 -12.27
N ASN A 193 2.83 -13.99 -12.88
CA ASN A 193 3.51 -14.16 -14.16
C ASN A 193 2.83 -13.31 -15.24
N LYS A 194 1.50 -13.40 -15.33
CA LYS A 194 0.73 -12.63 -16.30
C LYS A 194 0.91 -11.12 -16.11
N VAL A 195 0.74 -10.59 -14.90
CA VAL A 195 0.82 -9.14 -14.69
C VAL A 195 2.23 -8.61 -14.86
N ILE A 196 3.26 -9.30 -14.35
CA ILE A 196 4.64 -8.84 -14.45
C ILE A 196 5.12 -8.92 -15.90
N GLN A 197 4.83 -10.01 -16.62
CA GLN A 197 5.13 -10.08 -18.06
C GLN A 197 4.39 -8.98 -18.84
N TRP A 198 3.14 -8.68 -18.49
CA TRP A 198 2.38 -7.63 -19.15
C TRP A 198 3.02 -6.25 -18.97
N ILE A 199 3.28 -5.83 -17.73
CA ILE A 199 3.81 -4.47 -17.46
C ILE A 199 5.25 -4.31 -17.97
N THR A 200 6.05 -5.38 -18.01
CA THR A 200 7.40 -5.33 -18.58
C THR A 200 7.38 -5.16 -20.10
N ASN A 201 6.40 -5.76 -20.80
CA ASN A 201 6.37 -5.76 -22.27
C ASN A 201 5.46 -4.69 -22.89
N ASN A 202 4.61 -4.03 -22.09
CA ASN A 202 3.67 -3.03 -22.58
C ASN A 202 3.91 -1.70 -21.85
N PRO A 203 3.89 -0.55 -22.54
CA PRO A 203 4.01 0.74 -21.87
C PRO A 203 2.81 0.98 -20.94
N ALA A 204 3.02 1.79 -19.91
CA ALA A 204 1.94 2.20 -19.01
C ALA A 204 0.85 2.98 -19.75
N PHE A 205 -0.41 2.74 -19.37
CA PHE A 205 -1.54 3.48 -19.91
C PHE A 205 -1.68 4.84 -19.24
N ASP A 206 -2.31 5.78 -19.94
CA ASP A 206 -2.58 7.11 -19.39
C ASP A 206 -3.62 7.07 -18.28
N THR A 207 -3.27 7.63 -17.11
CA THR A 207 -4.14 7.71 -15.94
C THR A 207 -4.91 9.03 -15.84
N SER A 208 -4.68 9.98 -16.76
CA SER A 208 -5.28 11.33 -16.70
C SER A 208 -6.82 11.29 -16.70
N GLY A 209 -7.40 10.34 -17.45
CA GLY A 209 -8.84 10.13 -17.57
C GLY A 209 -9.48 9.32 -16.44
N TYR A 210 -8.74 8.94 -15.39
CA TYR A 210 -9.31 8.20 -14.26
C TYR A 210 -10.41 9.04 -13.55
N PRO A 211 -11.60 8.49 -13.26
CA PRO A 211 -12.68 9.26 -12.67
C PRO A 211 -12.33 9.67 -11.23
N ASN A 212 -12.53 10.94 -10.89
CA ASN A 212 -12.34 11.39 -9.52
C ASN A 212 -13.35 10.66 -8.61
N PRO A 213 -12.89 9.96 -7.55
CA PRO A 213 -13.77 9.13 -6.74
C PRO A 213 -14.87 9.93 -6.02
N TYR A 214 -14.66 11.24 -5.79
CA TYR A 214 -15.63 12.13 -5.15
C TYR A 214 -16.72 12.68 -6.09
N ASN A 215 -16.55 12.58 -7.41
CA ASN A 215 -17.42 13.24 -8.38
C ASN A 215 -18.43 12.30 -9.05
N VAL A 216 -18.67 11.13 -8.47
CA VAL A 216 -19.60 10.13 -9.02
C VAL A 216 -20.90 10.20 -8.24
N PHE A 217 -21.90 10.85 -8.84
CA PHE A 217 -23.30 10.91 -8.39
C PHE A 217 -24.13 9.90 -9.19
#